data_AF-A0A3S9NY91-F1
#
_entry.id   AF-A0A3S9NY91-F1
#
_cell.length_a   1.000
_cell.length_b   1.000
_cell.length_c   1.000
_cell.angle_alpha   90.00
_cell.angle_beta   90.00
_cell.angle_gamma   90.00
#
_symmetry.space_group_name_H-M   'P 1'
#
loop_
_entity.id
_entity.type
_entity.pdbx_description
1 polymer ?
#
loop_
_entity_poly.entity_id
_entity_poly.type
_entity_poly.pdbx_seq_one_letter_code
_entity_poly.pdbx_strand_id
1 'polypeptide(L)'
;MKNFIKLTFILFALLFFISTAIMAQGVNVQEKNAKINWEYQVAYQRGFEVINWSFPAVSMLQYREGHFNLGGGYNTIYYTSIPTDSLSKTVSTTVFISVKNGPVIIDIPTSTKEISLSFSAKNIWQKSCIDDSNGKYLFTPLDYKGETPNGYTVVSFKSNTIIINLMATPSKESNFQEAVDLSKQIHAYSFDQFSHPPKRNFINLEGKQITSTPDYNLSYFDKVTILLNEEPLQENDKIMEKMLLSIGLQKEKIFTPKVTVKKALEKAIKDRVKYIDYIHNKEDMPKKTS
;
A
#
# COMPACT_ATOMS: atom_id res chain seq x y z
N MET A 1 50.95 -11.16 -62.89
CA MET A 1 50.58 -9.77 -62.55
C MET A 1 49.25 -9.30 -63.16
N LYS A 2 49.02 -9.38 -64.48
CA LYS A 2 47.77 -8.90 -65.12
C LYS A 2 46.47 -9.54 -64.60
N ASN A 3 46.48 -10.81 -64.23
CA ASN A 3 45.28 -11.50 -63.73
C ASN A 3 44.96 -11.18 -62.26
N PHE A 4 45.97 -10.81 -61.46
CA PHE A 4 45.78 -10.43 -60.06
C PHE A 4 45.12 -9.06 -59.95
N ILE A 5 45.56 -8.09 -60.77
CA ILE A 5 44.97 -6.73 -60.83
C ILE A 5 43.51 -6.76 -61.31
N LYS A 6 43.17 -7.64 -62.27
CA LYS A 6 41.77 -7.83 -62.71
C LYS A 6 40.87 -8.40 -61.60
N LEU A 7 41.37 -9.34 -60.81
CA LEU A 7 40.59 -9.96 -59.73
C LEU A 7 40.35 -8.97 -58.59
N THR A 8 41.33 -8.14 -58.24
CA THR A 8 41.18 -7.09 -57.22
C THR A 8 40.21 -6.00 -57.66
N PHE A 9 40.20 -5.62 -58.95
CA PHE A 9 39.23 -4.65 -59.49
C PHE A 9 37.80 -5.19 -59.48
N ILE A 10 37.60 -6.48 -59.78
CA ILE A 10 36.28 -7.11 -59.74
C ILE A 10 35.77 -7.22 -58.29
N LEU A 11 36.65 -7.54 -57.34
CA LEU A 11 36.28 -7.58 -55.91
C LEU A 11 35.90 -6.20 -55.37
N PHE A 12 36.65 -5.15 -55.75
CA PHE A 12 36.34 -3.77 -55.36
C PHE A 12 35.04 -3.26 -55.99
N ALA A 13 34.80 -3.59 -57.27
CA ALA A 13 33.54 -3.26 -57.94
C ALA A 13 32.35 -3.99 -57.32
N LEU A 14 32.48 -5.28 -56.97
CA LEU A 14 31.43 -6.02 -56.26
C LEU A 14 31.14 -5.45 -54.86
N LEU A 15 32.17 -5.10 -54.10
CA LEU A 15 32.02 -4.45 -52.78
C LEU A 15 31.37 -3.07 -52.88
N PHE A 16 31.68 -2.31 -53.94
CA PHE A 16 31.03 -1.02 -54.20
C PHE A 16 29.54 -1.20 -54.53
N PHE A 17 29.20 -2.18 -55.37
CA PHE A 17 27.80 -2.50 -55.73
C PHE A 17 26.98 -3.04 -54.54
N ILE A 18 27.58 -3.84 -53.67
CA ILE A 18 26.94 -4.32 -52.43
C ILE A 18 26.70 -3.14 -51.47
N SER A 19 27.63 -2.19 -51.34
CA SER A 19 27.41 -0.99 -50.50
C SER A 19 26.30 -0.10 -51.06
N THR A 20 26.20 0.07 -52.39
CA THR A 20 25.12 0.85 -53.00
C THR A 20 23.77 0.14 -52.94
N ALA A 21 23.72 -1.19 -52.97
CA ALA A 21 22.49 -1.95 -52.80
C ALA A 21 21.97 -1.90 -51.35
N ILE A 22 22.87 -1.85 -50.35
CA ILE A 22 22.51 -1.65 -48.95
C ILE A 22 22.05 -0.20 -48.70
N MET A 23 22.58 0.78 -49.42
CA MET A 23 22.12 2.18 -49.36
C MET A 23 20.83 2.43 -50.15
N ALA A 24 20.56 1.66 -51.22
CA ALA A 24 19.34 1.74 -52.03
C ALA A 24 18.17 0.95 -51.42
N GLN A 25 18.47 -0.11 -50.65
CA GLN A 25 17.60 -0.60 -49.59
C GLN A 25 17.82 0.23 -48.33
N GLY A 26 17.70 1.56 -48.47
CA GLY A 26 17.32 2.36 -47.32
C GLY A 26 16.13 1.63 -46.72
N VAL A 27 16.31 1.09 -45.52
CA VAL A 27 15.27 0.38 -44.81
C VAL A 27 14.05 1.27 -44.93
N ASN A 28 13.04 0.78 -45.65
CA ASN A 28 11.76 1.46 -45.73
C ASN A 28 11.10 1.24 -44.37
N VAL A 29 11.69 1.86 -43.35
CA VAL A 29 11.02 2.29 -42.15
C VAL A 29 10.15 3.43 -42.65
N GLN A 30 9.06 3.10 -43.32
CA GLN A 30 7.82 3.76 -43.02
C GLN A 30 7.58 3.49 -41.53
N GLU A 31 8.27 4.29 -40.69
CA GLU A 31 7.82 4.61 -39.37
C GLU A 31 6.42 5.12 -39.65
N LYS A 32 5.41 4.27 -39.40
CA LYS A 32 4.06 4.74 -39.21
C LYS A 32 4.21 5.73 -38.06
N ASN A 33 4.40 7.01 -38.41
CA ASN A 33 4.30 8.15 -37.52
C ASN A 33 2.84 8.21 -37.06
N ALA A 34 2.40 7.21 -36.31
CA ALA A 34 1.19 7.26 -35.54
C ALA A 34 1.42 8.40 -34.56
N LYS A 35 0.82 9.55 -34.86
CA LYS A 35 0.89 10.74 -34.02
C LYS A 35 0.61 10.30 -32.58
N ILE A 36 1.60 10.44 -31.71
CA ILE A 36 1.47 10.03 -30.31
C ILE A 36 0.28 10.79 -29.71
N ASN A 37 -0.68 10.05 -29.18
CA ASN A 37 -1.71 10.65 -28.36
C ASN A 37 -1.10 10.93 -26.97
N TRP A 38 -0.57 12.13 -26.79
CA TRP A 38 0.10 12.53 -25.55
C TRP A 38 -0.84 12.47 -24.33
N GLU A 39 -2.14 12.76 -24.49
CA GLU A 39 -3.12 12.63 -23.40
C GLU A 39 -3.21 11.17 -22.93
N TYR A 40 -3.28 10.22 -23.87
CA TYR A 40 -3.24 8.80 -23.56
C TYR A 40 -1.90 8.38 -22.94
N GLN A 41 -0.78 8.74 -23.58
CA GLN A 41 0.55 8.29 -23.19
C GLN A 41 0.91 8.73 -21.77
N VAL A 42 0.67 10.01 -21.47
CA VAL A 42 0.92 10.59 -20.15
C VAL A 42 -0.01 9.98 -19.11
N ALA A 43 -1.30 9.81 -19.42
CA ALA A 43 -2.24 9.18 -18.50
C ALA A 43 -1.89 7.72 -18.20
N TYR A 44 -1.42 6.98 -19.20
CA TYR A 44 -0.99 5.59 -19.03
C TYR A 44 0.23 5.51 -18.10
N GLN A 45 1.27 6.29 -18.37
CA GLN A 45 2.50 6.30 -17.57
C GLN A 45 2.22 6.76 -16.13
N ARG A 46 1.54 7.90 -15.98
CA ARG A 46 1.22 8.43 -14.64
C ARG A 46 0.24 7.55 -13.90
N GLY A 47 -0.72 6.93 -14.58
CA GLY A 47 -1.61 5.95 -13.98
C GLY A 47 -0.85 4.77 -13.39
N PHE A 48 0.13 4.24 -14.12
CA PHE A 48 0.96 3.13 -13.65
C PHE A 48 1.76 3.52 -12.39
N GLU A 49 2.42 4.68 -12.42
CA GLU A 49 3.20 5.18 -11.27
C GLU A 49 2.33 5.52 -10.06
N VAL A 50 1.16 6.12 -10.28
CA VAL A 50 0.20 6.39 -9.21
C VAL A 50 -0.20 5.10 -8.51
N ILE A 51 -0.54 4.04 -9.26
CA ILE A 51 -0.91 2.75 -8.67
C ILE A 51 0.23 2.18 -7.83
N ASN A 52 1.47 2.23 -8.33
CA ASN A 52 2.62 1.73 -7.57
C ASN A 52 2.85 2.52 -6.28
N TRP A 53 2.81 3.85 -6.36
CA TRP A 53 2.96 4.73 -5.21
C TRP A 53 1.85 4.54 -4.18
N SER A 54 0.58 4.52 -4.60
CA SER A 54 -0.55 4.45 -3.68
C SER A 54 -0.85 3.05 -3.18
N PHE A 55 -0.25 2.01 -3.74
CA PHE A 55 -0.59 0.62 -3.42
C PHE A 55 -0.54 0.29 -1.92
N PRO A 56 0.51 0.66 -1.15
CA PRO A 56 0.56 0.37 0.27
C PRO A 56 -0.57 0.99 1.06
N ALA A 57 -1.00 2.21 0.70
CA ALA A 57 -2.07 2.92 1.38
C ALA A 57 -3.46 2.47 0.93
N VAL A 58 -3.68 2.25 -0.36
CA VAL A 58 -4.95 1.75 -0.89
C VAL A 58 -5.25 0.34 -0.39
N SER A 59 -4.24 -0.52 -0.23
CA SER A 59 -4.43 -1.85 0.38
C SER A 59 -4.85 -1.74 1.85
N MET A 60 -4.28 -0.81 2.62
CA MET A 60 -4.68 -0.58 4.01
C MET A 60 -6.05 0.08 4.14
N LEU A 61 -6.46 0.94 3.21
CA LEU A 61 -7.83 1.46 3.16
C LEU A 61 -8.85 0.34 2.96
N GLN A 62 -8.56 -0.62 2.08
CA GLN A 62 -9.46 -1.74 1.82
C GLN A 62 -9.44 -2.78 2.94
N TYR A 63 -8.28 -3.02 3.54
CA TYR A 63 -8.18 -3.80 4.76
C TYR A 63 -9.04 -3.23 5.88
N ARG A 64 -9.00 -1.90 6.10
CA ARG A 64 -9.87 -1.18 7.04
C ARG A 64 -11.35 -1.35 6.68
N GLU A 65 -11.72 -1.12 5.42
CA GLU A 65 -13.09 -1.23 4.94
C GLU A 65 -13.66 -2.64 5.12
N GLY A 66 -12.86 -3.68 4.83
CA GLY A 66 -13.25 -5.07 5.07
C GLY A 66 -13.58 -5.35 6.54
N HIS A 67 -12.86 -4.73 7.48
CA HIS A 67 -13.18 -4.81 8.91
C HIS A 67 -14.42 -3.98 9.27
N PHE A 68 -14.56 -2.77 8.73
CA PHE A 68 -15.69 -1.90 9.01
C PHE A 68 -17.01 -2.51 8.52
N ASN A 69 -16.98 -3.22 7.40
CA ASN A 69 -18.13 -3.95 6.84
C ASN A 69 -18.66 -5.08 7.75
N LEU A 70 -17.92 -5.47 8.80
CA LEU A 70 -18.41 -6.39 9.83
C LEU A 70 -19.30 -5.70 10.89
N GLY A 71 -19.59 -4.41 10.73
CA GLY A 71 -20.42 -3.61 11.65
C GLY A 71 -19.61 -2.82 12.69
N GLY A 72 -18.31 -2.65 12.47
CA GLY A 72 -17.43 -1.89 13.35
C GLY A 72 -16.96 -0.58 12.71
N GLY A 73 -15.97 0.05 13.35
CA GLY A 73 -15.38 1.29 12.86
C GLY A 73 -14.05 1.58 13.54
N TYR A 74 -13.70 2.85 13.62
CA TYR A 74 -12.58 3.28 14.46
C TYR A 74 -12.82 2.91 15.92
N ASN A 75 -11.75 2.60 16.64
CA ASN A 75 -11.73 2.19 18.05
C ASN A 75 -12.45 0.85 18.34
N THR A 76 -12.93 0.13 17.31
CA THR A 76 -13.41 -1.25 17.45
C THR A 76 -12.24 -2.22 17.54
N ILE A 77 -12.38 -3.21 18.43
CA ILE A 77 -11.39 -4.25 18.67
C ILE A 77 -11.80 -5.51 17.90
N TYR A 78 -11.10 -5.75 16.79
CA TYR A 78 -11.29 -6.94 15.96
C TYR A 78 -10.33 -8.02 16.44
N TYR A 79 -10.82 -9.21 16.79
CA TYR A 79 -9.97 -10.25 17.37
C TYR A 79 -10.34 -11.65 16.89
N THR A 80 -9.39 -12.59 16.94
CA THR A 80 -9.65 -14.01 16.71
C THR A 80 -9.94 -14.75 18.02
N SER A 81 -11.05 -15.47 18.11
CA SER A 81 -11.41 -16.32 19.27
C SER A 81 -10.87 -17.75 19.18
N ILE A 82 -10.48 -18.19 17.98
CA ILE A 82 -9.93 -19.52 17.74
C ILE A 82 -8.66 -19.42 16.89
N PRO A 83 -7.78 -20.44 16.94
CA PRO A 83 -6.68 -20.60 16.00
C PRO A 83 -7.15 -20.51 14.54
N THR A 84 -6.41 -19.77 13.71
CA THR A 84 -6.68 -19.66 12.27
C THR A 84 -6.37 -20.96 11.52
N ASP A 85 -5.47 -21.78 12.06
CA ASP A 85 -5.11 -23.10 11.58
C ASP A 85 -4.54 -23.93 12.74
N SER A 86 -4.17 -25.19 12.49
CA SER A 86 -3.67 -26.12 13.52
C SER A 86 -2.28 -25.77 14.07
N LEU A 87 -1.54 -24.89 13.41
CA LEU A 87 -0.19 -24.47 13.78
C LEU A 87 -0.20 -23.11 14.50
N SER A 88 -1.21 -22.28 14.21
CA SER A 88 -1.39 -20.97 14.81
C SER A 88 -1.79 -21.09 16.28
N LYS A 89 -0.95 -20.58 17.17
CA LYS A 89 -1.29 -20.43 18.60
C LYS A 89 -1.54 -18.99 18.99
N THR A 90 -1.45 -18.07 18.04
CA THR A 90 -1.43 -16.64 18.30
C THR A 90 -2.81 -16.05 18.12
N VAL A 91 -3.26 -15.31 19.13
CA VAL A 91 -4.43 -14.43 18.99
C VAL A 91 -4.01 -13.18 18.25
N SER A 92 -4.69 -12.86 17.16
CA SER A 92 -4.50 -11.61 16.43
C SER A 92 -5.60 -10.63 16.83
N THR A 93 -5.20 -9.42 17.19
CA THR A 93 -6.10 -8.31 17.45
C THR A 93 -5.70 -7.11 16.60
N THR A 94 -6.69 -6.54 15.91
CA THR A 94 -6.51 -5.36 15.07
C THR A 94 -7.44 -4.25 15.55
N VAL A 95 -6.91 -3.02 15.61
CA VAL A 95 -7.67 -1.82 15.92
C VAL A 95 -7.30 -0.75 14.89
N PHE A 96 -8.30 -0.09 14.33
CA PHE A 96 -8.10 1.10 13.51
C PHE A 96 -8.42 2.33 14.34
N ILE A 97 -7.55 3.34 14.32
CA ILE A 97 -7.81 4.64 14.95
C ILE A 97 -7.68 5.75 13.94
N SER A 98 -8.39 6.85 14.19
CA SER A 98 -8.25 8.09 13.45
C SER A 98 -7.96 9.24 14.39
N VAL A 99 -6.87 9.96 14.16
CA VAL A 99 -6.55 11.18 14.89
C VAL A 99 -7.15 12.43 14.22
N LYS A 100 -7.89 12.28 13.11
CA LYS A 100 -8.42 13.42 12.33
C LYS A 100 -9.25 14.40 13.16
N ASN A 101 -9.98 13.90 14.14
CA ASN A 101 -10.89 14.69 14.98
C ASN A 101 -10.33 14.96 16.39
N GLY A 102 -9.08 14.60 16.65
CA GLY A 102 -8.44 14.79 17.95
C GLY A 102 -7.61 13.58 18.38
N PRO A 103 -6.93 13.68 19.54
CA PRO A 103 -6.09 12.59 20.03
C PRO A 103 -6.90 11.33 20.39
N VAL A 104 -6.24 10.18 20.27
CA VAL A 104 -6.82 8.88 20.60
C VAL A 104 -5.93 8.16 21.60
N ILE A 105 -6.56 7.65 22.65
CA ILE A 105 -5.94 6.84 23.69
C ILE A 105 -5.90 5.39 23.23
N ILE A 106 -4.74 4.75 23.42
CA ILE A 106 -4.54 3.32 23.27
C ILE A 106 -3.90 2.76 24.54
N ASP A 107 -4.62 1.90 25.24
CA ASP A 107 -4.12 1.13 26.38
C ASP A 107 -3.77 -0.28 25.91
N ILE A 108 -2.48 -0.62 25.84
CA ILE A 108 -2.02 -1.98 25.53
C ILE A 108 -1.81 -2.74 26.85
N PRO A 109 -2.34 -3.97 27.00
CA PRO A 109 -2.05 -4.79 28.16
C PRO A 109 -0.57 -5.15 28.22
N THR A 110 -0.08 -5.49 29.41
CA THR A 110 1.29 -5.98 29.60
C THR A 110 1.33 -7.49 29.38
N SER A 111 2.42 -7.98 28.77
CA SER A 111 2.71 -9.42 28.73
C SER A 111 2.67 -10.03 30.13
N THR A 112 2.22 -11.28 30.22
CA THR A 112 2.36 -12.08 31.44
C THR A 112 3.59 -12.97 31.31
N LYS A 113 3.89 -13.75 32.35
CA LYS A 113 4.94 -14.78 32.26
C LYS A 113 4.58 -15.85 31.24
N GLU A 114 3.29 -16.13 31.08
CA GLU A 114 2.78 -17.23 30.27
C GLU A 114 2.29 -16.79 28.88
N ILE A 115 2.05 -15.49 28.65
CA ILE A 115 1.57 -14.95 27.37
C ILE A 115 2.45 -13.77 26.95
N SER A 116 3.11 -13.93 25.81
CA SER A 116 3.90 -12.87 25.19
C SER A 116 3.02 -12.00 24.31
N LEU A 117 3.13 -10.68 24.46
CA LEU A 117 2.50 -9.70 23.58
C LEU A 117 3.53 -9.07 22.64
N SER A 118 3.16 -9.00 21.37
CA SER A 118 3.86 -8.20 20.35
C SER A 118 2.91 -7.14 19.81
N PHE A 119 3.33 -5.89 19.87
CA PHE A 119 2.52 -4.74 19.46
C PHE A 119 3.19 -4.02 18.29
N SER A 120 2.37 -3.58 17.33
CA SER A 120 2.82 -2.66 16.29
C SER A 120 1.74 -1.63 16.01
N ALA A 121 2.16 -0.39 15.76
CA ALA A 121 1.31 0.64 15.21
C ALA A 121 1.94 1.15 13.91
N LYS A 122 1.19 1.08 12.81
CA LYS A 122 1.62 1.54 11.49
C LYS A 122 0.64 2.54 10.94
N ASN A 123 1.12 3.53 10.21
CA ASN A 123 0.24 4.42 9.48
C ASN A 123 -0.36 3.72 8.25
N ILE A 124 -1.26 4.40 7.53
CA ILE A 124 -1.86 3.86 6.30
C ILE A 124 -0.82 3.51 5.23
N TRP A 125 0.32 4.20 5.19
CA TRP A 125 1.45 3.94 4.28
C TRP A 125 2.35 2.78 4.75
N GLN A 126 1.92 2.04 5.78
CA GLN A 126 2.62 0.91 6.40
C GLN A 126 3.98 1.26 7.04
N LYS A 127 4.23 2.55 7.30
CA LYS A 127 5.39 3.02 8.07
C LYS A 127 5.12 2.83 9.55
N SER A 128 6.11 2.35 10.30
CA SER A 128 6.00 2.21 11.75
C SER A 128 5.82 3.58 12.41
N CYS A 129 4.86 3.67 13.32
CA CYS A 129 4.64 4.85 14.18
C CYS A 129 5.39 4.72 15.51
N ILE A 130 5.77 3.49 15.88
CA ILE A 130 6.49 3.14 17.09
C ILE A 130 7.60 2.15 16.74
N ASP A 131 8.77 2.29 17.35
CA ASP A 131 9.93 1.44 17.05
C ASP A 131 9.94 0.17 17.91
N ASP A 132 9.57 0.28 19.19
CA ASP A 132 9.30 -0.84 20.11
C ASP A 132 8.71 -0.27 21.39
N SER A 133 7.54 -0.71 21.83
CA SER A 133 7.06 -0.43 23.18
C SER A 133 5.77 -1.19 23.53
N ASN A 134 5.64 -1.53 24.81
CA ASN A 134 4.41 -1.98 25.44
C ASN A 134 3.92 -0.85 26.36
N GLY A 135 2.60 -0.63 26.46
CA GLY A 135 2.05 0.31 27.43
C GLY A 135 0.95 1.21 26.89
N LYS A 136 0.94 2.46 27.35
CA LYS A 136 -0.15 3.42 27.19
C LYS A 136 0.27 4.53 26.23
N TYR A 137 -0.55 4.81 25.22
CA TYR A 137 -0.22 5.77 24.16
C TYR A 137 -1.31 6.80 23.96
N LEU A 138 -0.88 8.03 23.69
CA LEU A 138 -1.71 9.09 23.17
C LEU A 138 -1.29 9.34 21.71
N PHE A 139 -2.07 8.82 20.76
CA PHE A 139 -1.89 9.13 19.35
C PHE A 139 -2.47 10.50 19.06
N THR A 140 -1.73 11.36 18.36
CA THR A 140 -2.09 12.77 18.18
C THR A 140 -1.98 13.22 16.72
N PRO A 141 -2.79 14.22 16.31
CA PRO A 141 -2.48 15.03 15.14
C PRO A 141 -1.07 15.63 15.22
N LEU A 142 -0.49 15.95 14.06
CA LEU A 142 0.86 16.51 13.98
C LEU A 142 0.98 17.89 14.66
N ASP A 143 -0.11 18.65 14.70
CA ASP A 143 -0.20 19.99 15.26
C ASP A 143 -0.74 20.03 16.70
N TYR A 144 -0.90 18.87 17.35
CA TYR A 144 -1.42 18.80 18.71
C TYR A 144 -0.53 19.56 19.72
N LYS A 145 -1.18 20.41 20.54
CA LYS A 145 -0.57 21.20 21.62
C LYS A 145 -1.28 21.04 22.97
N GLY A 146 -2.19 20.08 23.07
CA GLY A 146 -2.93 19.83 24.30
C GLY A 146 -2.13 19.05 25.33
N GLU A 147 -2.81 18.73 26.44
CA GLU A 147 -2.21 18.01 27.56
C GLU A 147 -1.96 16.53 27.21
N THR A 148 -0.99 15.94 27.90
CA THR A 148 -0.73 14.50 27.84
C THR A 148 -1.02 13.90 29.21
N PRO A 149 -1.86 12.86 29.32
CA PRO A 149 -2.10 12.22 30.61
C PRO A 149 -0.83 11.57 31.16
N ASN A 150 -0.71 11.58 32.48
CA ASN A 150 0.42 10.94 33.16
C ASN A 150 0.53 9.45 32.78
N GLY A 151 1.74 9.02 32.44
CA GLY A 151 2.05 7.64 32.08
C GLY A 151 1.71 7.26 30.64
N TYR A 152 1.30 8.22 29.78
CA TYR A 152 1.08 8.00 28.35
C TYR A 152 2.26 8.51 27.52
N THR A 153 2.70 7.69 26.58
CA THR A 153 3.67 8.09 25.56
C THR A 153 2.95 8.75 24.39
N VAL A 154 3.36 9.97 24.04
CA VAL A 154 2.80 10.67 22.86
C VAL A 154 3.38 10.07 21.59
N VAL A 155 2.50 9.69 20.67
CA VAL A 155 2.86 9.28 19.31
C VAL A 155 2.24 10.29 18.36
N SER A 156 3.09 11.04 17.66
CA SER A 156 2.66 12.00 16.65
C SER A 156 3.27 11.63 15.31
N PHE A 157 2.43 11.48 14.30
CA PHE A 157 2.85 11.04 12.98
C PHE A 157 2.08 11.80 11.90
N LYS A 158 2.70 12.00 10.73
CA LYS A 158 2.05 12.65 9.58
C LYS A 158 1.09 11.69 8.88
N SER A 159 0.02 11.28 9.55
CA SER A 159 -1.06 10.45 9.01
C SER A 159 -2.27 10.55 9.93
N ASN A 160 -3.47 10.47 9.37
CA ASN A 160 -4.70 10.50 10.16
C ASN A 160 -5.11 9.11 10.63
N THR A 161 -4.86 8.07 9.82
CA THR A 161 -5.23 6.68 10.12
C THR A 161 -4.03 5.89 10.61
N ILE A 162 -4.20 5.24 11.76
CA ILE A 162 -3.22 4.31 12.32
C ILE A 162 -3.89 2.94 12.46
N ILE A 163 -3.17 1.91 12.04
CA ILE A 163 -3.53 0.50 12.19
C ILE A 163 -2.67 -0.06 13.31
N ILE A 164 -3.32 -0.59 14.33
CA ILE A 164 -2.72 -1.23 15.48
C ILE A 164 -2.92 -2.72 15.34
N ASN A 165 -1.85 -3.48 15.53
CA ASN A 165 -1.90 -4.93 15.65
C ASN A 165 -1.28 -5.35 16.97
N LEU A 166 -1.98 -6.21 17.69
CA LEU A 166 -1.54 -6.86 18.90
C LEU A 166 -1.62 -8.38 18.68
N MET A 167 -0.49 -9.05 18.84
CA MET A 167 -0.39 -10.50 18.79
C MET A 167 -0.15 -11.03 20.20
N ALA A 168 -1.00 -11.93 20.67
CA ALA A 168 -0.81 -12.62 21.94
C ALA A 168 -0.48 -14.09 21.70
N THR A 169 0.73 -14.49 22.10
CA THR A 169 1.24 -15.84 21.91
C THR A 169 1.35 -16.54 23.27
N PRO A 170 0.53 -17.56 23.54
CA PRO A 170 0.63 -18.35 24.76
C PRO A 170 1.88 -19.23 24.72
N SER A 171 2.49 -19.38 25.89
CA SER A 171 3.53 -20.37 26.14
C SER A 171 2.96 -21.79 26.15
N LYS A 172 3.81 -22.79 26.40
CA LYS A 172 3.36 -24.18 26.56
C LYS A 172 2.50 -24.41 27.82
N GLU A 173 2.56 -23.49 28.78
CA GLU A 173 1.86 -23.59 30.08
C GLU A 173 0.54 -22.81 30.10
N SER A 174 0.19 -22.11 29.01
CA SER A 174 -1.05 -21.35 28.86
C SER A 174 -1.85 -21.86 27.65
N ASN A 175 -3.11 -21.46 27.56
CA ASN A 175 -4.00 -21.83 26.48
C ASN A 175 -4.43 -20.62 25.64
N PHE A 176 -5.05 -20.90 24.49
CA PHE A 176 -5.49 -19.87 23.55
C PHE A 176 -6.54 -18.93 24.17
N GLN A 177 -7.42 -19.44 25.04
CA GLN A 177 -8.47 -18.62 25.66
C GLN A 177 -7.89 -17.58 26.63
N GLU A 178 -6.85 -17.93 27.39
CA GLU A 178 -6.14 -16.96 28.24
C GLU A 178 -5.48 -15.86 27.40
N ALA A 179 -4.93 -16.20 26.23
CA ALA A 179 -4.41 -15.22 25.28
C ALA A 179 -5.53 -14.33 24.69
N VAL A 180 -6.73 -14.87 24.45
CA VAL A 180 -7.90 -14.09 24.03
C VAL A 180 -8.31 -13.11 25.12
N ASP A 181 -8.38 -13.57 26.36
CA ASP A 181 -8.79 -12.76 27.51
C ASP A 181 -7.80 -11.62 27.78
N LEU A 182 -6.50 -11.89 27.67
CA LEU A 182 -5.46 -10.84 27.74
C LEU A 182 -5.59 -9.85 26.58
N SER A 183 -5.73 -10.33 25.35
CA SER A 183 -5.85 -9.47 24.16
C SER A 183 -7.04 -8.52 24.24
N LYS A 184 -8.17 -8.99 24.80
CA LYS A 184 -9.38 -8.18 24.97
C LYS A 184 -9.24 -7.06 26.03
N GLN A 185 -8.13 -7.00 26.76
CA GLN A 185 -7.86 -5.89 27.67
C GLN A 185 -7.41 -4.63 26.94
N ILE A 186 -7.00 -4.72 25.66
CA ILE A 186 -6.72 -3.54 24.82
C ILE A 186 -7.90 -2.56 24.87
N HIS A 187 -7.62 -1.27 24.92
CA HIS A 187 -8.67 -0.25 24.86
C HIS A 187 -8.26 0.87 23.92
N ALA A 188 -9.17 1.27 23.04
CA ALA A 188 -9.00 2.40 22.14
C ALA A 188 -10.21 3.32 22.28
N TYR A 189 -9.99 4.62 22.48
CA TYR A 189 -11.06 5.61 22.60
C TYR A 189 -10.52 7.03 22.42
N SER A 190 -11.40 7.97 22.10
CA SER A 190 -11.01 9.36 21.89
C SER A 190 -10.59 10.02 23.21
N PHE A 191 -9.60 10.92 23.17
CA PHE A 191 -9.02 11.51 24.38
C PHE A 191 -10.02 12.37 25.18
N ASP A 192 -11.02 12.95 24.53
CA ASP A 192 -12.13 13.64 25.20
C ASP A 192 -12.94 12.74 26.15
N GLN A 193 -12.88 11.42 25.96
CA GLN A 193 -13.53 10.42 26.82
C GLN A 193 -12.62 9.92 27.94
N PHE A 194 -11.42 10.48 28.13
CA PHE A 194 -10.43 9.96 29.09
C PHE A 194 -10.90 9.88 30.54
N SER A 195 -11.70 10.85 30.98
CA SER A 195 -12.27 10.83 32.34
C SER A 195 -13.36 9.76 32.52
N HIS A 196 -14.03 9.37 31.44
CA HIS A 196 -15.12 8.39 31.44
C HIS A 196 -15.03 7.49 30.20
N PRO A 197 -14.04 6.57 30.16
CA PRO A 197 -13.80 5.75 28.97
C PRO A 197 -15.03 4.92 28.60
N PRO A 198 -15.35 4.79 27.30
CA PRO A 198 -16.50 4.03 26.86
C PRO A 198 -16.33 2.52 27.14
N LYS A 199 -17.42 1.76 26.98
CA LYS A 199 -17.29 0.30 26.93
C LYS A 199 -16.56 -0.10 25.65
N ARG A 200 -15.64 -1.07 25.78
CA ARG A 200 -14.97 -1.70 24.65
C ARG A 200 -15.98 -2.30 23.66
N ASN A 201 -15.79 -2.04 22.38
CA ASN A 201 -16.56 -2.64 21.30
C ASN A 201 -15.73 -3.75 20.63
N PHE A 202 -16.24 -4.98 20.61
CA PHE A 202 -15.52 -6.14 20.10
C PHE A 202 -16.23 -6.74 18.89
N ILE A 203 -15.45 -7.12 17.89
CA ILE A 203 -15.91 -7.96 16.77
C ILE A 203 -15.02 -9.20 16.71
N ASN A 204 -15.64 -10.36 16.88
CA ASN A 204 -14.98 -11.64 16.69
C ASN A 204 -14.89 -11.94 15.18
N LEU A 205 -13.68 -12.26 14.72
CA LEU A 205 -13.36 -12.58 13.33
C LEU A 205 -13.60 -14.06 12.97
N GLU A 206 -13.91 -14.92 13.94
CA GLU A 206 -14.24 -16.32 13.70
C GLU A 206 -15.38 -16.48 12.68
N GLY A 207 -15.11 -17.27 11.62
CA GLY A 207 -16.06 -17.52 10.54
C GLY A 207 -16.40 -16.30 9.67
N LYS A 208 -15.74 -15.15 9.86
CA LYS A 208 -15.94 -13.94 9.06
C LYS A 208 -15.03 -13.94 7.85
N GLN A 209 -15.57 -13.57 6.69
CA GLN A 209 -14.78 -13.29 5.51
C GLN A 209 -14.48 -11.79 5.45
N ILE A 210 -13.20 -11.44 5.34
CA ILE A 210 -12.73 -10.06 5.20
C ILE A 210 -12.16 -9.90 3.80
N THR A 211 -12.86 -9.16 2.94
CA THR A 211 -12.31 -8.72 1.67
C THR A 211 -11.34 -7.59 1.92
N SER A 212 -10.04 -7.83 1.70
CA SER A 212 -8.96 -6.86 1.95
C SER A 212 -8.06 -6.60 0.73
N THR A 213 -8.38 -7.23 -0.40
CA THR A 213 -7.57 -7.12 -1.62
C THR A 213 -8.08 -5.99 -2.52
N PRO A 214 -7.18 -5.13 -3.01
CA PRO A 214 -7.49 -4.16 -4.05
C PRO A 214 -8.18 -4.70 -5.29
N ASP A 215 -9.33 -4.11 -5.60
CA ASP A 215 -9.91 -4.20 -6.94
C ASP A 215 -8.95 -3.61 -7.97
N TYR A 216 -8.49 -4.44 -8.91
CA TYR A 216 -7.65 -4.02 -10.03
C TYR A 216 -8.50 -3.62 -11.23
N ASN A 217 -9.38 -2.65 -11.02
CA ASN A 217 -10.15 -1.99 -12.07
C ASN A 217 -10.21 -0.47 -11.81
N LEU A 218 -10.99 0.28 -12.60
CA LEU A 218 -11.02 1.74 -12.48
C LEU A 218 -11.47 2.27 -11.10
N SER A 219 -12.22 1.48 -10.32
CA SER A 219 -12.60 1.81 -8.94
C SER A 219 -11.38 2.02 -8.03
N TYR A 220 -10.20 1.52 -8.43
CA TYR A 220 -8.94 1.80 -7.75
C TYR A 220 -8.70 3.32 -7.60
N PHE A 221 -9.02 4.11 -8.63
CA PHE A 221 -8.83 5.57 -8.58
C PHE A 221 -9.84 6.29 -7.67
N ASP A 222 -10.98 5.66 -7.37
CA ASP A 222 -11.90 6.14 -6.34
C ASP A 222 -11.26 5.96 -4.95
N LYS A 223 -10.56 4.84 -4.72
CA LYS A 223 -9.78 4.63 -3.48
C LYS A 223 -8.60 5.60 -3.36
N VAL A 224 -7.94 5.96 -4.47
CA VAL A 224 -6.93 7.03 -4.48
C VAL A 224 -7.57 8.37 -4.10
N THR A 225 -8.77 8.67 -4.59
CA THR A 225 -9.48 9.91 -4.22
C THR A 225 -9.83 9.93 -2.73
N ILE A 226 -10.30 8.81 -2.17
CA ILE A 226 -10.54 8.66 -0.72
C ILE A 226 -9.24 8.89 0.06
N LEU A 227 -8.13 8.28 -0.37
CA LEU A 227 -6.82 8.47 0.24
C LEU A 227 -6.42 9.96 0.30
N LEU A 228 -6.56 10.69 -0.80
CA LEU A 228 -6.24 12.12 -0.86
C LEU A 228 -7.11 12.98 0.07
N ASN A 229 -8.35 12.56 0.31
CA ASN A 229 -9.30 13.28 1.16
C ASN A 229 -9.10 12.97 2.65
N GLU A 230 -8.70 11.75 2.97
CA GLU A 230 -8.56 11.29 4.36
C GLU A 230 -7.17 11.56 4.93
N GLU A 231 -6.12 11.55 4.10
CA GLU A 231 -4.74 11.55 4.56
C GLU A 231 -3.97 12.80 4.11
N PRO A 232 -3.06 13.32 4.96
CA PRO A 232 -2.11 14.32 4.50
C PRO A 232 -1.09 13.70 3.55
N LEU A 233 -0.82 14.38 2.43
CA LEU A 233 0.31 14.03 1.56
C LEU A 233 1.63 14.18 2.32
N GLN A 234 2.54 13.21 2.14
CA GLN A 234 3.87 13.27 2.75
C GLN A 234 4.71 14.35 2.07
N GLU A 235 5.78 14.80 2.72
CA GLU A 235 6.61 15.86 2.14
C GLU A 235 7.26 15.44 0.81
N ASN A 236 7.63 14.16 0.70
CA ASN A 236 8.18 13.55 -0.50
C ASN A 236 7.14 13.32 -1.62
N ASP A 237 5.84 13.56 -1.37
CA ASP A 237 4.76 13.29 -2.35
C ASP A 237 4.41 14.50 -3.23
N LYS A 238 5.05 15.67 -3.05
CA LYS A 238 4.75 16.90 -3.83
C LYS A 238 4.84 16.71 -5.34
N ILE A 239 5.74 15.85 -5.81
CA ILE A 239 5.87 15.52 -7.24
C ILE A 239 4.68 14.64 -7.68
N MET A 240 4.31 13.66 -6.85
CA MET A 240 3.18 12.78 -7.13
C MET A 240 1.87 13.57 -7.19
N GLU A 241 1.69 14.58 -6.34
CA GLU A 241 0.55 15.49 -6.41
C GLU A 241 0.39 16.12 -7.81
N LYS A 242 1.49 16.60 -8.40
CA LYS A 242 1.47 17.15 -9.77
C LYS A 242 1.15 16.08 -10.82
N MET A 243 1.61 14.84 -10.62
CA MET A 243 1.27 13.73 -11.51
C MET A 243 -0.23 13.39 -11.43
N LEU A 244 -0.81 13.33 -10.23
CA LEU A 244 -2.24 13.13 -10.00
C LEU A 244 -3.08 14.22 -10.70
N LEU A 245 -2.74 15.49 -10.48
CA LEU A 245 -3.46 16.63 -11.08
C LEU A 245 -3.52 16.54 -12.61
N SER A 246 -2.43 16.10 -13.23
CA SER A 246 -2.34 16.03 -14.68
C SER A 246 -3.20 14.95 -15.34
N ILE A 247 -3.64 13.96 -14.56
CA ILE A 247 -4.59 12.93 -15.01
C ILE A 247 -6.00 13.20 -14.47
N GLY A 248 -6.21 14.34 -13.79
CA GLY A 248 -7.50 14.79 -13.27
C GLY A 248 -7.81 14.36 -11.84
N LEU A 249 -6.86 13.74 -11.12
CA LEU A 249 -7.03 13.39 -9.71
C LEU A 249 -6.61 14.55 -8.81
N GLN A 250 -7.51 14.99 -7.95
CA GLN A 250 -7.28 16.09 -7.03
C GLN A 250 -8.05 15.86 -5.72
N LYS A 251 -7.46 16.26 -4.60
CA LYS A 251 -8.13 16.31 -3.31
C LYS A 251 -9.44 17.12 -3.41
N GLU A 252 -10.48 16.62 -2.75
CA GLU A 252 -11.82 17.20 -2.63
C GLU A 252 -12.56 17.40 -3.96
N LYS A 253 -12.09 16.76 -5.05
CA LYS A 253 -12.77 16.79 -6.35
C LYS A 253 -13.24 15.40 -6.76
N ILE A 254 -14.41 15.37 -7.38
CA ILE A 254 -14.94 14.16 -8.02
C ILE A 254 -14.04 13.83 -9.21
N PHE A 255 -13.59 12.58 -9.29
CA PHE A 255 -12.80 12.10 -10.41
C PHE A 255 -13.70 11.73 -11.59
N THR A 256 -13.63 12.50 -12.67
CA THR A 256 -14.40 12.23 -13.91
C THR A 256 -13.47 12.32 -15.12
N PRO A 257 -12.67 11.28 -15.39
CA PRO A 257 -11.69 11.31 -16.46
C PRO A 257 -12.36 11.30 -17.84
N LYS A 258 -11.76 12.02 -18.79
CA LYS A 258 -12.12 11.93 -20.21
C LYS A 258 -11.94 10.49 -20.72
N VAL A 259 -12.66 10.14 -21.80
CA VAL A 259 -12.60 8.80 -22.42
C VAL A 259 -11.18 8.34 -22.71
N THR A 260 -10.31 9.21 -23.23
CA THR A 260 -8.90 8.89 -23.51
C THR A 260 -8.13 8.50 -22.24
N VAL A 261 -8.27 9.31 -21.18
CA VAL A 261 -7.60 9.10 -19.88
C VAL A 261 -8.13 7.81 -19.25
N LYS A 262 -9.45 7.61 -19.25
CA LYS A 262 -10.09 6.38 -18.75
C LYS A 262 -9.48 5.12 -19.39
N LYS A 263 -9.38 5.08 -20.73
CA LYS A 263 -8.76 3.95 -21.46
C LYS A 263 -7.29 3.74 -21.09
N ALA A 264 -6.53 4.83 -20.93
CA ALA A 264 -5.13 4.77 -20.54
C ALA A 264 -4.95 4.21 -19.13
N LEU A 265 -5.79 4.62 -18.18
CA LEU A 265 -5.80 4.15 -16.80
C LEU A 265 -6.22 2.66 -16.70
N GLU A 266 -7.22 2.23 -17.47
CA GLU A 266 -7.59 0.81 -17.58
C GLU A 266 -6.41 -0.04 -18.05
N LYS A 267 -5.64 0.45 -19.03
CA LYS A 267 -4.44 -0.23 -19.52
C LYS A 267 -3.34 -0.25 -18.46
N ALA A 268 -3.13 0.87 -17.76
CA ALA A 268 -2.14 0.98 -16.70
C ALA A 268 -2.40 -0.03 -15.57
N ILE A 269 -3.65 -0.18 -15.14
CA ILE A 269 -4.02 -1.18 -14.12
C ILE A 269 -3.72 -2.60 -14.58
N LYS A 270 -4.16 -2.96 -15.79
CA LYS A 270 -3.93 -4.30 -16.36
C LYS A 270 -2.44 -4.62 -16.46
N ASP A 271 -1.63 -3.67 -16.87
CA ASP A 271 -0.19 -3.86 -16.98
C ASP A 271 0.50 -3.88 -15.62
N ARG A 272 0.01 -3.11 -14.64
CA ARG A 272 0.53 -3.16 -13.27
C ARG A 272 0.30 -4.54 -12.66
N VAL A 273 -0.86 -5.16 -12.86
CA VAL A 273 -1.11 -6.54 -12.39
C VAL A 273 -0.09 -7.50 -12.98
N LYS A 274 0.12 -7.46 -14.31
CA LYS A 274 1.14 -8.28 -14.98
C LYS A 274 2.55 -8.01 -14.49
N TYR A 275 2.86 -6.75 -14.15
CA TYR A 275 4.16 -6.37 -13.61
C TYR A 275 4.41 -6.98 -12.23
N ILE A 276 3.40 -7.03 -11.36
CA ILE A 276 3.50 -7.74 -10.08
C ILE A 276 3.74 -9.24 -10.30
N ASP A 277 3.00 -9.87 -11.21
CA ASP A 277 3.22 -11.28 -11.56
C ASP A 277 4.65 -11.52 -12.08
N TYR A 278 5.16 -10.61 -12.90
CA TYR A 278 6.53 -10.66 -13.41
C TYR A 278 7.57 -10.56 -12.29
N ILE A 279 7.40 -9.63 -11.34
CA ILE A 279 8.33 -9.48 -10.21
C ILE A 279 8.32 -10.74 -9.35
N HIS A 280 7.13 -11.26 -9.00
CA HIS A 280 7.00 -12.42 -8.13
C HIS A 280 7.70 -13.65 -8.74
N ASN A 281 7.43 -13.95 -10.00
CA ASN A 281 8.08 -15.07 -10.71
C ASN A 281 9.60 -14.88 -10.90
N LYS A 282 10.10 -13.64 -10.82
CA LYS A 282 11.53 -13.35 -10.92
C LYS A 282 12.25 -13.54 -9.59
N GLU A 283 11.61 -13.23 -8.47
CA GLU A 283 12.17 -13.45 -7.12
C GLU A 283 12.31 -14.94 -6.78
N ASP A 284 11.44 -15.79 -7.34
CA ASP A 284 11.51 -17.26 -7.20
C ASP A 284 12.58 -17.93 -8.07
N MET A 285 13.31 -17.17 -8.91
CA MET A 285 14.43 -17.74 -9.67
C MET A 285 15.62 -17.97 -8.74
N PRO A 286 16.29 -19.15 -8.80
CA PRO A 286 17.48 -19.39 -8.01
C PRO A 286 18.53 -18.31 -8.33
N LYS A 287 18.95 -17.58 -7.29
CA LYS A 287 20.05 -16.61 -7.42
C LYS A 287 21.26 -17.38 -7.93
N LYS A 288 21.68 -17.12 -9.17
CA LYS A 288 22.95 -17.62 -9.68
C LYS A 288 24.05 -17.06 -8.78
N THR A 289 24.60 -17.89 -7.90
CA THR A 289 25.83 -17.62 -7.18
C THR A 289 26.93 -17.51 -8.23
N SER A 290 27.46 -16.29 -8.42
CA SER A 290 28.70 -16.04 -9.14
C SER A 290 29.90 -16.38 -8.28
#